data_AF-A0A645GMW2-F1
#
_entry.id   AF-A0A645GMW2-F1
#
_cell.length_a   1.000
_cell.length_b   1.000
_cell.length_c   1.000
_cell.angle_alpha   90.00
_cell.angle_beta   90.00
_cell.angle_gamma   90.00
#
_symmetry.space_group_name_H-M   'P 1'
#
loop_
_entity.id
_entity.type
_entity.pdbx_description
1 polymer ?
#
loop_
_entity_poly.entity_id
_entity_poly.type
_entity_poly.pdbx_seq_one_letter_code
_entity_poly.pdbx_strand_id
1 'polypeptide(L)'
;MVRHTIDVLVTLAKVNVTSAFQIEKDFPKIHVNQIPNEEVTKLLSNLAQEYGFSCHDVHLIKKLWHDFSQLTNPTIRKPAAWAAAVLYAFAQINGTSDIVPEELAESMGISLSSLKNNRNKLYDILQLQKFDPRFISEEGFVLSLFVL
;
A
#
# COMPACT_ATOMS: atom_id res chain seq x y z
N MET A 1 -24.37 21.56 -4.01
CA MET A 1 -22.97 21.12 -4.22
C MET A 1 -22.83 19.66 -4.66
N VAL A 2 -23.77 18.76 -4.37
CA VAL A 2 -23.68 17.33 -4.79
C VAL A 2 -23.78 17.13 -6.31
N ARG A 3 -24.51 18.01 -7.02
CA ARG A 3 -24.78 17.88 -8.45
C ARG A 3 -23.50 18.00 -9.31
N HIS A 4 -22.58 18.89 -8.94
CA HIS A 4 -21.32 19.06 -9.67
C HIS A 4 -20.37 17.87 -9.51
N THR A 5 -20.32 17.24 -8.33
CA THR A 5 -19.53 16.02 -8.13
C THR A 5 -20.09 14.85 -8.93
N ILE A 6 -21.43 14.72 -8.97
CA ILE A 6 -22.10 13.71 -9.80
C ILE A 6 -21.86 13.96 -11.29
N ASP A 7 -21.97 15.20 -11.76
CA ASP A 7 -21.76 15.53 -13.17
C ASP A 7 -20.30 15.27 -13.61
N VAL A 8 -19.31 15.50 -12.74
CA VAL A 8 -17.90 15.15 -13.01
C VAL A 8 -17.72 13.64 -13.14
N LEU A 9 -18.30 12.85 -12.22
CA LEU A 9 -18.27 11.38 -12.28
C LEU A 9 -18.96 10.85 -13.54
N VAL A 10 -20.09 11.45 -13.94
CA VAL A 10 -20.87 11.03 -15.12
C VAL A 10 -20.21 11.43 -16.44
N THR A 11 -19.52 12.58 -16.48
CA THR A 11 -18.97 13.13 -17.73
C THR A 11 -17.53 12.68 -18.00
N LEU A 12 -16.73 12.43 -16.96
CA LEU A 12 -15.33 11.98 -17.10
C LEU A 12 -15.14 10.47 -17.02
N ALA A 13 -16.15 9.71 -16.57
CA ALA A 13 -16.16 8.26 -16.71
C ALA A 13 -16.36 7.86 -18.17
N LYS A 14 -15.34 8.08 -19.01
CA LYS A 14 -15.17 7.34 -20.27
C LYS A 14 -14.85 5.88 -19.94
N VAL A 15 -15.89 5.17 -19.51
CA VAL A 15 -16.22 3.78 -19.78
C VAL A 15 -15.05 2.79 -19.84
N ASN A 16 -14.12 2.85 -18.88
CA ASN A 16 -13.27 1.75 -18.41
C ASN A 16 -12.68 2.17 -17.05
N VAL A 17 -13.45 1.98 -15.98
CA VAL A 17 -13.09 2.33 -14.60
C VAL A 17 -11.98 1.41 -14.04
N THR A 18 -11.70 0.33 -14.75
CA THR A 18 -10.56 -0.55 -14.51
C THR A 18 -9.70 -0.49 -15.76
N SER A 19 -8.45 -0.06 -15.61
CA SER A 19 -7.47 -0.14 -16.68
C SER A 19 -7.48 -1.56 -17.25
N ALA A 20 -7.64 -1.71 -18.58
CA ALA A 20 -7.66 -3.02 -19.23
C ALA A 20 -6.40 -3.86 -18.90
N PHE A 21 -5.27 -3.19 -18.60
CA PHE A 21 -4.02 -3.81 -18.18
C PHE A 21 -4.09 -4.53 -16.82
N GLN A 22 -5.07 -4.22 -15.97
CA GLN A 22 -5.22 -4.87 -14.66
C GLN A 22 -6.10 -6.13 -14.70
N ILE A 23 -6.98 -6.25 -15.71
CA ILE A 23 -7.93 -7.37 -15.83
C ILE A 23 -7.22 -8.67 -16.24
N GLU A 24 -6.15 -8.57 -17.03
CA GLU A 24 -5.40 -9.72 -17.56
C GLU A 24 -4.24 -10.16 -16.66
N LYS A 25 -4.01 -9.50 -15.52
CA LYS A 25 -2.84 -9.77 -14.67
C LYS A 25 -3.10 -10.96 -13.74
N ASP A 26 -2.36 -12.05 -13.92
CA ASP A 26 -2.32 -13.15 -12.94
C ASP A 26 -1.46 -12.71 -11.75
N PHE A 27 -2.10 -12.57 -10.59
CA PHE A 27 -1.43 -12.19 -9.35
C PHE A 27 -0.90 -13.42 -8.62
N PRO A 28 0.17 -13.27 -7.82
CA PRO A 28 0.63 -14.33 -6.94
C PRO A 28 -0.51 -14.88 -6.08
N LYS A 29 -0.73 -16.20 -6.16
CA LYS A 29 -1.81 -16.87 -5.45
C LYS A 29 -1.37 -17.22 -4.04
N ILE A 30 -2.18 -16.82 -3.07
CA ILE A 30 -1.96 -17.10 -1.65
C ILE A 30 -2.60 -18.45 -1.33
N HIS A 31 -1.78 -19.42 -0.94
CA HIS A 31 -2.22 -20.77 -0.54
C HIS A 31 -2.09 -21.03 0.96
N VAL A 32 -1.37 -20.15 1.66
CA VAL A 32 -1.06 -20.25 3.07
C VAL A 32 -1.85 -19.16 3.81
N ASN A 33 -2.26 -19.46 5.04
CA ASN A 33 -2.90 -18.49 5.93
C ASN A 33 -2.19 -18.50 7.29
N GLN A 34 -0.93 -18.09 7.30
CA GLN A 34 -0.13 -17.93 8.51
C GLN A 34 -0.34 -16.57 9.14
N ILE A 35 -0.29 -16.51 10.46
CA ILE A 35 -0.41 -15.26 11.20
C ILE A 35 0.87 -14.44 10.94
N PRO A 36 0.78 -13.22 10.37
CA PRO A 36 1.94 -12.36 10.16
C PRO A 36 2.60 -11.99 11.49
N ASN A 37 3.87 -11.59 11.45
CA ASN A 37 4.57 -11.16 12.66
C ASN A 37 3.79 -10.05 13.41
N GLU A 38 3.49 -10.32 14.68
CA GLU A 38 2.63 -9.46 15.50
C GLU A 38 3.28 -8.11 15.81
N GLU A 39 4.58 -8.08 16.07
CA GLU A 39 5.32 -6.83 16.35
C GLU A 39 5.29 -5.88 15.15
N VAL A 40 5.50 -6.42 13.95
CA VAL A 40 5.38 -5.64 12.70
C VAL A 40 3.95 -5.09 12.55
N THR A 41 2.95 -5.92 12.81
CA THR A 41 1.52 -5.55 12.68
C THR A 41 1.11 -4.47 13.68
N LYS A 42 1.62 -4.54 14.91
CA LYS A 42 1.38 -3.53 15.96
C LYS A 42 2.05 -2.20 15.59
N LEU A 43 3.32 -2.24 15.20
CA LEU A 43 4.04 -1.03 14.76
C LEU A 43 3.37 -0.38 13.56
N LEU A 44 2.92 -1.17 12.58
CA LEU A 44 2.17 -0.67 11.42
C LEU A 44 0.89 0.06 11.81
N SER A 45 0.15 -0.46 12.80
CA SER A 45 -1.09 0.16 13.26
C SER A 45 -0.83 1.52 13.89
N ASN A 46 0.16 1.60 14.78
CA ASN A 46 0.52 2.84 15.46
C ASN A 46 1.03 3.87 14.46
N LEU A 47 1.97 3.45 13.61
CA LEU A 47 2.58 4.32 12.62
C LEU A 47 1.56 4.86 11.61
N ALA A 48 0.65 4.01 11.11
CA ALA A 48 -0.40 4.46 10.21
C ALA A 48 -1.35 5.47 10.88
N GLN A 49 -1.68 5.29 12.16
CA GLN A 49 -2.48 6.26 12.91
C GLN A 49 -1.75 7.59 13.12
N GLU A 50 -0.45 7.55 13.42
CA GLU A 50 0.41 8.74 13.57
C GLU A 50 0.47 9.56 12.29
N TYR A 51 0.48 8.90 11.12
CA TYR A 51 0.43 9.53 9.80
C TYR A 51 -0.99 9.91 9.35
N GLY A 52 -2.02 9.70 10.19
CA GLY A 52 -3.39 10.14 9.91
C GLY A 52 -4.18 9.25 8.96
N PHE A 53 -3.74 8.02 8.69
CA PHE A 53 -4.47 7.08 7.83
C PHE A 53 -5.81 6.66 8.46
N SER A 54 -6.83 6.49 7.61
CA SER A 54 -8.16 6.05 8.05
C SER A 54 -8.14 4.60 8.56
N CYS A 55 -9.18 4.19 9.30
CA CYS A 55 -9.33 2.79 9.71
C CYS A 55 -9.36 1.83 8.50
N HIS A 56 -9.90 2.29 7.37
CA HIS A 56 -9.93 1.51 6.12
C HIS A 56 -8.51 1.36 5.54
N ASP A 57 -7.74 2.44 5.48
CA ASP A 57 -6.35 2.40 5.02
C ASP A 57 -5.49 1.51 5.92
N VAL A 58 -5.65 1.61 7.25
CA VAL A 58 -4.96 0.73 8.20
C VAL A 58 -5.29 -0.74 7.92
N HIS A 59 -6.52 -1.06 7.55
CA HIS A 59 -6.89 -2.42 7.13
C HIS A 59 -6.17 -2.85 5.85
N LEU A 60 -6.14 -2.00 4.81
CA LEU A 60 -5.44 -2.29 3.55
C LEU A 60 -3.92 -2.42 3.74
N ILE A 61 -3.33 -1.57 4.57
CA ILE A 61 -1.92 -1.61 4.98
C ILE A 61 -1.59 -2.96 5.66
N LYS A 62 -2.44 -3.41 6.58
CA LYS A 62 -2.29 -4.73 7.23
C LYS A 62 -2.47 -5.87 6.24
N LYS A 63 -3.40 -5.75 5.30
CA LYS A 63 -3.60 -6.72 4.23
C LYS A 63 -2.35 -6.81 3.34
N LEU A 64 -1.71 -5.69 3.00
CA LEU A 64 -0.46 -5.66 2.25
C LEU A 64 0.65 -6.45 2.97
N TRP A 65 0.81 -6.23 4.27
CA TRP A 65 1.75 -6.99 5.09
C TRP A 65 1.42 -8.49 5.15
N HIS A 66 0.14 -8.79 5.34
CA HIS A 66 -0.36 -10.15 5.38
C HIS A 66 -0.05 -10.90 4.09
N ASP A 67 -0.44 -10.35 2.94
CA ASP A 67 -0.30 -10.98 1.63
C ASP A 67 1.17 -11.26 1.31
N PHE A 68 2.07 -10.32 1.64
CA PHE A 68 3.52 -10.54 1.51
C PHE A 68 4.01 -11.68 2.42
N SER A 69 3.53 -11.72 3.65
CA SER A 69 3.92 -12.74 4.64
C SER A 69 3.51 -14.13 4.18
N GLN A 70 2.39 -14.28 3.48
CA GLN A 70 1.94 -15.58 2.96
C GLN A 70 2.83 -16.15 1.86
N LEU A 71 3.51 -15.28 1.11
CA LEU A 71 4.31 -15.69 -0.05
C LEU A 71 5.77 -15.96 0.28
N THR A 72 6.31 -15.37 1.36
CA THR A 72 7.76 -15.36 1.61
C THR A 72 8.19 -15.92 2.96
N ASN A 73 7.29 -15.97 3.94
CA ASN A 73 7.62 -16.25 5.34
C ASN A 73 8.90 -15.52 5.82
N PRO A 74 8.89 -14.18 5.86
CA PRO A 74 10.10 -13.39 5.99
C PRO A 74 10.74 -13.53 7.38
N THR A 75 12.06 -13.70 7.43
CA THR A 75 12.81 -13.62 8.70
C THR A 75 12.88 -12.17 9.18
N ILE A 76 12.21 -11.87 10.30
CA ILE A 76 12.13 -10.54 10.87
C ILE A 76 13.25 -10.32 11.87
N ARG A 77 14.28 -9.55 11.48
CA ARG A 77 15.35 -9.11 12.40
C ARG A 77 15.05 -7.78 13.09
N LYS A 78 14.41 -6.86 12.37
CA LYS A 78 14.03 -5.53 12.86
C LYS A 78 12.62 -5.19 12.40
N PRO A 79 11.59 -5.35 13.26
CA PRO A 79 10.19 -5.11 12.91
C PRO A 79 9.93 -3.71 12.32
N ALA A 80 10.56 -2.68 12.89
CA ALA A 80 10.47 -1.30 12.42
C ALA A 80 10.80 -1.12 10.94
N ALA A 81 11.79 -1.87 10.42
CA ALA A 81 12.19 -1.78 9.02
C ALA A 81 11.17 -2.36 8.04
N TRP A 82 10.35 -3.32 8.49
CA TRP A 82 9.24 -3.84 7.70
C TRP A 82 8.01 -2.95 7.81
N ALA A 83 7.69 -2.47 9.02
CA ALA A 83 6.56 -1.57 9.23
C ALA A 83 6.68 -0.30 8.38
N ALA A 84 7.84 0.36 8.42
CA ALA A 84 8.12 1.54 7.60
C ALA A 84 8.04 1.24 6.09
N ALA A 85 8.59 0.11 5.65
CA ALA A 85 8.57 -0.27 4.24
C ALA A 85 7.17 -0.56 3.71
N VAL A 86 6.30 -1.20 4.51
CA VAL A 86 4.90 -1.47 4.15
C VAL A 86 4.10 -0.17 4.06
N LEU A 87 4.24 0.73 5.05
CA LEU A 87 3.57 2.03 5.01
C LEU A 87 4.00 2.85 3.78
N TYR A 88 5.32 2.90 3.54
CA TYR A 88 5.87 3.62 2.39
C TYR A 88 5.42 3.02 1.06
N ALA A 89 5.38 1.70 0.94
CA ALA A 89 4.85 1.03 -0.24
C ALA A 89 3.36 1.38 -0.47
N PHE A 90 2.55 1.39 0.59
CA PHE A 90 1.13 1.76 0.51
C PHE A 90 0.93 3.21 0.03
N ALA A 91 1.69 4.17 0.56
CA ALA A 91 1.64 5.56 0.10
C ALA A 91 2.00 5.68 -1.39
N GLN A 92 3.03 4.97 -1.84
CA GLN A 92 3.44 4.98 -3.26
C GLN A 92 2.41 4.32 -4.19
N ILE A 93 1.75 3.24 -3.76
CA ILE A 93 0.65 2.62 -4.51
C ILE A 93 -0.47 3.63 -4.71
N ASN A 94 -0.81 4.38 -3.67
CA ASN A 94 -1.93 5.33 -3.68
C ASN A 94 -1.59 6.71 -4.24
N GLY A 95 -0.35 6.92 -4.67
CA GLY A 95 0.07 8.17 -5.30
C GLY A 95 0.29 9.33 -4.32
N THR A 96 0.35 9.05 -3.02
CA THR A 96 0.61 10.04 -1.98
C THR A 96 2.10 10.34 -1.90
N SER A 97 2.47 11.63 -1.95
CA SER A 97 3.86 12.11 -1.82
C SER A 97 4.24 12.58 -0.42
N ASP A 98 3.30 12.51 0.53
CA ASP A 98 3.44 13.13 1.85
C ASP A 98 4.36 12.36 2.80
N ILE A 99 4.79 11.16 2.40
CA ILE A 99 5.76 10.37 3.15
C ILE A 99 7.15 10.52 2.52
N VAL A 100 8.00 11.31 3.16
CA VAL A 100 9.42 11.44 2.82
C VAL A 100 10.17 10.21 3.39
N PRO A 101 10.80 9.36 2.57
CA PRO A 101 11.39 8.11 3.04
C PRO A 101 12.62 8.32 3.93
N GLU A 102 13.35 9.42 3.76
CA GLU A 102 14.46 9.81 4.62
C GLU A 102 13.97 10.09 6.05
N GLU A 103 12.93 10.91 6.20
CA GLU A 103 12.32 11.25 7.50
C GLU A 103 11.69 10.03 8.16
N LEU A 104 11.00 9.19 7.38
CA LEU A 104 10.42 7.95 7.89
C LEU A 104 11.49 6.96 8.37
N ALA A 105 12.62 6.88 7.67
CA ALA A 105 13.72 6.02 8.10
C ALA A 105 14.35 6.51 9.40
N GLU A 106 14.55 7.83 9.52
CA GLU A 106 15.10 8.47 10.71
C GLU A 106 14.17 8.29 11.92
N SER A 107 12.86 8.58 11.78
CA SER A 107 11.89 8.47 12.87
C SER A 107 11.75 7.04 13.41
N MET A 108 11.88 6.05 12.52
CA MET A 108 11.85 4.63 12.87
C MET A 108 13.22 4.08 13.31
N GLY A 109 14.27 4.91 13.31
CA GLY A 109 15.63 4.55 13.68
C GLY A 109 16.23 3.46 12.78
N ILE A 110 15.89 3.43 11.49
CA ILE A 110 16.36 2.45 10.50
C ILE A 110 17.21 3.12 9.42
N SER A 111 18.00 2.34 8.68
CA SER A 111 18.68 2.90 7.51
C SER A 111 17.69 3.06 6.34
N LEU A 112 17.85 4.15 5.58
CA LEU A 112 17.12 4.38 4.33
C LEU A 112 17.28 3.21 3.35
N SER A 113 18.48 2.61 3.32
CA SER A 113 18.76 1.42 2.50
C SER A 113 17.90 0.22 2.91
N SER A 114 17.70 -0.02 4.21
CA SER A 114 16.84 -1.11 4.69
C SER A 114 15.37 -0.87 4.34
N LEU A 115 14.90 0.38 4.44
CA LEU A 115 13.55 0.77 4.05
C LEU A 115 13.32 0.50 2.55
N LYS A 116 14.20 1.04 1.69
CA LYS A 116 14.08 0.90 0.23
C LYS A 116 14.20 -0.56 -0.21
N ASN A 117 15.12 -1.33 0.38
CA ASN A 117 15.29 -2.75 0.05
C ASN A 117 14.06 -3.59 0.42
N ASN A 118 13.48 -3.38 1.60
CA ASN A 118 12.27 -4.09 2.00
C ASN A 118 11.06 -3.67 1.15
N ARG A 119 10.94 -2.37 0.82
CA ARG A 119 9.91 -1.89 -0.11
C ARG A 119 10.06 -2.54 -1.48
N ASN A 120 11.27 -2.65 -2.01
CA ASN A 120 11.47 -3.29 -3.31
C ASN A 120 11.08 -4.77 -3.27
N LYS A 121 11.40 -5.50 -2.20
CA LYS A 121 10.91 -6.88 -2.00
C LYS A 121 9.38 -6.96 -2.00
N LEU A 122 8.68 -6.01 -1.37
CA LEU A 122 7.22 -5.96 -1.41
C LEU A 122 6.73 -5.84 -2.87
N TYR A 123 7.30 -4.90 -3.63
CA TYR A 123 6.95 -4.69 -5.03
C TYR A 123 7.24 -5.92 -5.90
N ASP A 124 8.41 -6.53 -5.74
CA ASP A 124 8.84 -7.67 -6.55
C ASP A 124 8.01 -8.93 -6.24
N ILE A 125 7.76 -9.24 -4.97
CA ILE A 125 7.05 -10.46 -4.59
C ILE A 125 5.56 -10.36 -4.87
N LEU A 126 4.94 -9.23 -4.50
CA LEU A 126 3.51 -9.05 -4.71
C LEU A 126 3.18 -8.55 -6.12
N GLN A 127 4.18 -8.22 -6.92
CA GLN A 127 4.03 -7.63 -8.25
C GLN A 127 3.21 -6.32 -8.18
N LEU A 128 3.52 -5.46 -7.20
CA LEU A 128 2.79 -4.23 -6.92
C LEU A 128 2.99 -3.21 -8.03
N GLN A 129 1.94 -2.44 -8.30
CA GLN A 129 1.96 -1.33 -9.24
C GLN A 129 1.26 -0.11 -8.62
N LYS A 130 1.47 1.06 -9.22
CA LYS A 130 0.70 2.25 -8.84
C LYS A 130 -0.79 1.97 -9.08
N PHE A 131 -1.63 2.31 -8.12
CA PHE A 131 -3.06 2.04 -8.10
C PHE A 131 -3.41 0.54 -8.21
N ASP A 132 -2.62 -0.33 -7.58
CA ASP A 132 -2.92 -1.76 -7.47
C ASP A 132 -4.28 -1.96 -6.78
N PRO A 133 -5.27 -2.57 -7.45
CA PRO A 133 -6.65 -2.65 -6.95
C PRO A 133 -6.78 -3.48 -5.67
N ARG A 134 -5.79 -4.31 -5.34
CA ARG A 134 -5.79 -5.11 -4.10
C ARG A 134 -5.51 -4.28 -2.85
N PHE A 135 -4.94 -3.08 -3.01
CA PHE A 135 -4.43 -2.21 -1.93
C PHE A 135 -4.72 -0.72 -2.17
N ILE A 136 -5.66 -0.39 -3.06
CA ILE A 136 -6.02 0.98 -3.39
C ILE A 136 -6.95 1.57 -2.32
N SER A 137 -6.64 2.77 -1.82
CA SER A 137 -7.48 3.55 -0.91
C SER A 137 -8.57 4.32 -1.67
N GLU A 138 -9.52 4.89 -0.95
CA GLU A 138 -10.55 5.76 -1.55
C GLU A 138 -9.92 6.97 -2.26
N GLU A 139 -8.95 7.63 -1.62
CA GLU A 139 -8.21 8.74 -2.22
C GLU A 139 -7.36 8.28 -3.41
N GLY A 140 -6.66 7.16 -3.28
CA GLY A 140 -5.87 6.57 -4.37
C GLY A 140 -6.73 6.22 -5.58
N PHE A 141 -7.94 5.72 -5.36
CA PHE A 141 -8.90 5.45 -6.42
C PHE A 141 -9.33 6.74 -7.12
N VAL A 142 -9.70 7.78 -6.37
CA VAL A 142 -10.04 9.09 -6.96
C VAL A 142 -8.88 9.66 -7.77
N LEU A 143 -7.66 9.63 -7.23
CA LEU A 143 -6.45 10.07 -7.93
C LEU A 143 -6.21 9.27 -9.21
N SER A 144 -6.47 7.96 -9.21
CA SER A 144 -6.28 7.10 -10.39
C SER A 144 -7.14 7.54 -11.59
N LEU A 145 -8.32 8.14 -11.34
CA LEU A 145 -9.22 8.63 -12.39
C LEU A 145 -8.68 9.86 -13.13
N PHE A 146 -7.75 10.61 -12.52
CA PHE A 146 -7.17 11.83 -13.09
C PHE A 146 -5.78 11.64 -13.68
N VAL A 147 -5.17 10.47 -13.48
CA VAL A 147 -3.79 10.15 -13.88
C VAL A 147 -3.75 9.25 -15.12
N LEU A 148 -4.90 8.84 -15.65
CA LEU A 148 -5.06 8.05 -16.87
C LEU A 148 -5.08 8.90 -18.15
#